data_AF-A0A643JQ29-F1
#
_entry.id   AF-A0A643JQ29-F1
#
_cell.length_a   1.000
_cell.length_b   1.000
_cell.length_c   1.000
_cell.angle_alpha   90.00
_cell.angle_beta   90.00
_cell.angle_gamma   90.00
#
_symmetry.space_group_name_H-M   'P 1'
#
loop_
_entity.id
_entity.type
_entity.pdbx_description
1 polymer ?
#
loop_
_entity_poly.entity_id
_entity_poly.type
_entity_poly.pdbx_seq_one_letter_code
_entity_poly.pdbx_strand_id
1 'polypeptide(L)'
;MGSFNSDLKDGELIEQYLVKYLFPKISVSFDRLESMSEQYDEGDIRATIPDVGDELLLDVKAQTTYINNPRESFVLELDYLKHGQLKQGWFYDNSKATEYYLFVWISDARRDNLRQLSDIETAKCLLVSRQRLQKFLAEEGHDRDSVEAKARQIREQGQKKYIASGHDDFFYYLTNFLDERPLNIVMKYDALDRLSEETYVVEGDSLRAGERLFG
;
A
#
# COMPACT_ATOMS: atom_id res chain seq x y z
N MET A 1 12.85 17.24 -2.96
CA MET A 1 13.41 16.02 -3.60
C MET A 1 13.84 15.11 -2.47
N GLY A 2 13.01 14.11 -2.14
CA GLY A 2 13.44 13.02 -1.27
C GLY A 2 14.50 12.19 -2.00
N SER A 3 15.51 11.71 -1.29
CA SER A 3 16.51 10.83 -1.88
C SER A 3 15.99 9.40 -1.78
N PHE A 4 16.09 8.60 -2.83
CA PHE A 4 15.68 7.18 -2.80
C PHE A 4 16.22 6.41 -1.57
N ASN A 5 17.42 6.77 -1.11
CA ASN A 5 18.06 6.18 0.07
C ASN A 5 17.49 6.64 1.42
N SER A 6 16.80 7.80 1.48
CA SER A 6 16.02 8.18 2.67
C SER A 6 14.71 7.44 2.71
N ASP A 7 14.02 7.31 1.57
CA ASP A 7 12.70 6.68 1.50
C ASP A 7 12.76 5.18 1.85
N LEU A 8 13.83 4.48 1.44
CA LEU A 8 14.09 3.10 1.85
C LEU A 8 14.30 2.96 3.37
N LYS A 9 14.97 3.94 3.99
CA LYS A 9 15.20 3.92 5.44
C LYS A 9 13.93 4.23 6.23
N ASP A 10 13.11 5.16 5.73
CA ASP A 10 11.83 5.48 6.36
C ASP A 10 10.89 4.27 6.30
N GLY A 11 10.82 3.57 5.16
CA GLY A 11 10.04 2.34 5.01
C GLY A 11 10.47 1.26 6.00
N GLU A 12 11.78 1.00 6.09
CA GLU A 12 12.33 0.02 7.03
C GLU A 12 12.02 0.38 8.50
N LEU A 13 12.14 1.65 8.87
CA LEU A 13 11.80 2.13 10.22
C LEU A 13 10.31 1.98 10.53
N ILE A 14 9.44 2.21 9.55
CA ILE A 14 7.99 2.01 9.71
C ILE A 14 7.70 0.52 9.93
N GLU A 15 8.26 -0.38 9.12
CA GLU A 15 8.08 -1.82 9.33
C GLU A 15 8.57 -2.29 10.70
N GLN A 16 9.77 -1.85 11.12
CA GLN A 16 10.31 -2.16 12.44
C GLN A 16 9.40 -1.62 13.57
N TYR A 17 8.79 -0.45 13.38
CA TYR A 17 7.83 0.11 14.32
C TYR A 17 6.56 -0.76 14.42
N LEU A 18 6.02 -1.22 13.29
CA LEU A 18 4.85 -2.10 13.26
C LEU A 18 5.14 -3.46 13.91
N VAL A 19 6.29 -4.04 13.59
CA VAL A 19 6.77 -5.30 14.19
C VAL A 19 6.93 -5.20 15.70
N LYS A 20 7.35 -4.03 16.19
CA LYS A 20 7.51 -3.79 17.62
C LYS A 20 6.18 -3.51 18.33
N TYR A 21 5.28 -2.75 17.71
CA TYR A 21 4.16 -2.12 18.41
C TYR A 21 2.77 -2.56 17.94
N LEU A 22 2.62 -3.02 16.69
CA LEU A 22 1.35 -3.49 16.14
C LEU A 22 1.23 -5.01 16.22
N PHE A 23 2.11 -5.75 15.54
CA PHE A 23 1.98 -7.20 15.35
C PHE A 23 1.90 -8.00 16.66
N PRO A 24 2.69 -7.71 17.71
CA PRO A 24 2.57 -8.41 18.99
C PRO A 24 1.19 -8.32 19.67
N LYS A 25 0.34 -7.39 19.22
CA LYS A 25 -1.00 -7.16 19.77
C LYS A 25 -2.11 -7.70 18.89
N ILE A 26 -1.90 -7.79 17.57
CA ILE A 26 -2.94 -8.17 16.61
C ILE A 26 -2.80 -9.59 16.08
N SER A 27 -1.64 -10.23 16.26
CA SER A 27 -1.41 -11.59 15.76
C SER A 27 -1.08 -12.57 16.87
N VAL A 28 -1.43 -13.84 16.63
CA VAL A 28 -1.04 -14.98 17.48
C VAL A 28 0.41 -15.36 17.20
N SER A 29 0.82 -15.24 15.95
CA SER A 29 2.20 -15.46 15.49
C SER A 29 2.47 -14.54 14.31
N PHE A 30 3.71 -14.08 14.17
CA PHE A 30 4.16 -13.37 12.99
C PHE A 30 5.67 -13.49 12.81
N ASP A 31 6.11 -13.46 11.56
CA ASP A 31 7.50 -13.48 11.17
C ASP A 31 7.75 -12.43 10.09
N ARG A 32 8.88 -11.73 10.18
CA ARG A 32 9.37 -10.90 9.06
C ARG A 32 9.99 -11.82 8.02
N LEU A 33 9.62 -11.60 6.76
CA LEU A 33 10.21 -12.31 5.64
C LEU A 33 11.44 -11.51 5.17
N GLU A 34 12.64 -11.92 5.58
CA GLU A 34 13.86 -11.30 5.06
C GLU A 34 14.08 -11.72 3.60
N SER A 35 14.49 -10.77 2.76
CA SER A 35 14.66 -10.87 1.30
C SER A 35 15.72 -11.87 0.80
N MET A 36 16.16 -12.82 1.64
CA MET A 36 17.35 -13.65 1.42
C MET A 36 17.07 -15.16 1.32
N SER A 37 15.80 -15.62 1.44
CA SER A 37 15.47 -17.01 1.14
C SER A 37 14.59 -17.12 -0.10
N GLU A 38 15.12 -17.75 -1.15
CA GLU A 38 14.49 -18.08 -2.44
C GLU A 38 13.19 -18.92 -2.36
N GLN A 39 12.63 -19.17 -1.17
CA GLN A 39 11.44 -20.00 -0.97
C GLN A 39 10.15 -19.22 -0.75
N TYR A 40 10.22 -17.92 -0.45
CA TYR A 40 9.03 -17.10 -0.25
C TYR A 40 9.09 -15.91 -1.20
N ASP A 41 8.51 -16.10 -2.38
CA ASP A 41 8.22 -15.03 -3.33
C ASP A 41 7.16 -14.09 -2.70
N GLU A 42 7.65 -13.18 -1.87
CA GLU A 42 7.10 -11.86 -1.57
C GLU A 42 6.02 -11.74 -0.48
N GLY A 43 5.93 -10.51 0.06
CA GLY A 43 5.31 -10.14 1.35
C GLY A 43 6.40 -9.77 2.36
N ASP A 44 6.16 -8.73 3.18
CA ASP A 44 7.09 -8.30 4.21
C ASP A 44 6.92 -9.11 5.50
N ILE A 45 5.70 -9.59 5.75
CA ILE A 45 5.29 -10.22 7.00
C ILE A 45 4.38 -11.41 6.73
N ARG A 46 4.68 -12.54 7.36
CA ARG A 46 3.74 -13.65 7.52
C ARG A 46 3.08 -13.54 8.89
N ALA A 47 1.75 -13.58 8.99
CA ALA A 47 1.07 -13.46 10.27
C ALA A 47 -0.21 -14.31 10.37
N THR A 48 -0.52 -14.77 11.57
CA THR A 48 -1.83 -15.31 11.95
C THR A 48 -2.59 -14.26 12.74
N ILE A 49 -3.65 -13.71 12.17
CA ILE A 49 -4.46 -12.64 12.75
C ILE A 49 -5.84 -13.22 13.09
N PRO A 50 -6.27 -13.19 14.37
CA PRO A 50 -7.61 -13.64 14.76
C PRO A 50 -8.70 -13.00 13.91
N ASP A 51 -9.73 -13.79 13.59
CA ASP A 51 -10.88 -13.39 12.77
C ASP A 51 -10.59 -13.01 11.30
N VAL A 52 -9.31 -12.88 10.91
CA VAL A 52 -8.89 -12.64 9.51
C VAL A 52 -8.36 -13.92 8.87
N GLY A 53 -7.41 -14.61 9.51
CA GLY A 53 -6.89 -15.89 9.01
C GLY A 53 -5.48 -16.27 9.51
N ASP A 54 -5.02 -17.43 9.07
CA ASP A 54 -3.75 -18.05 9.45
C ASP A 54 -2.70 -17.90 8.33
N GLU A 55 -1.42 -17.75 8.70
CA GLU A 55 -0.26 -17.70 7.78
C GLU A 55 -0.38 -16.70 6.61
N LEU A 56 -1.12 -15.62 6.82
CA LEU A 56 -1.38 -14.58 5.83
C LEU A 56 -0.08 -13.93 5.35
N LEU A 57 0.06 -13.73 4.04
CA LEU A 57 1.17 -12.96 3.46
C LEU A 57 0.79 -11.49 3.27
N LEU A 58 1.37 -10.63 4.10
CA LEU A 58 1.12 -9.19 4.14
C LEU A 58 2.28 -8.43 3.50
N ASP A 59 1.95 -7.40 2.71
CA ASP A 59 2.89 -6.41 2.21
C ASP A 59 2.54 -5.03 2.79
N VAL A 60 3.55 -4.33 3.30
CA VAL A 60 3.43 -3.03 3.95
C VAL A 60 3.56 -1.95 2.88
N LYS A 61 2.49 -1.18 2.71
CA LYS A 61 2.45 -0.01 1.82
C LYS A 61 2.36 1.25 2.66
N ALA A 62 3.50 1.92 2.88
CA ALA A 62 3.58 3.14 3.68
C ALA A 62 3.79 4.41 2.85
N GLN A 63 3.20 5.54 3.28
CA GLN A 63 3.43 6.86 2.65
C GLN A 63 4.67 7.58 3.20
N THR A 64 5.86 7.09 2.88
CA THR A 64 7.13 7.67 3.39
C THR A 64 7.34 9.14 2.97
N THR A 65 6.87 9.53 1.78
CA THR A 65 6.98 10.93 1.30
C THR A 65 6.04 11.91 2.01
N TYR A 66 5.00 11.42 2.69
CA TYR A 66 3.91 12.22 3.24
C TYR A 66 3.78 12.09 4.77
N ILE A 67 4.88 11.78 5.45
CA ILE A 67 4.94 11.80 6.92
C ILE A 67 4.50 13.18 7.43
N ASN A 68 3.69 13.21 8.48
CA ASN A 68 3.04 14.42 9.06
C ASN A 68 2.04 15.14 8.16
N ASN A 69 1.89 14.74 6.90
CA ASN A 69 0.94 15.33 5.97
C ASN A 69 0.38 14.27 4.99
N PRO A 70 -0.27 13.22 5.54
CA PRO A 70 -0.69 12.07 4.76
C PRO A 70 -1.69 12.43 3.66
N ARG A 71 -1.61 11.75 2.53
CA ARG A 71 -2.61 11.80 1.47
C ARG A 71 -3.75 10.84 1.76
N GLU A 72 -4.98 11.26 1.51
CA GLU A 72 -6.20 10.47 1.66
C GLU A 72 -6.39 9.41 0.56
N SER A 73 -5.32 8.73 0.16
CA SER A 73 -5.34 7.77 -0.93
C SER A 73 -4.11 6.89 -0.96
N PHE A 74 -4.21 5.69 -1.52
CA PHE A 74 -3.06 4.90 -1.94
C PHE A 74 -3.06 4.61 -3.44
N VAL A 75 -1.88 4.36 -3.97
CA VAL A 75 -1.69 3.95 -5.36
C VAL A 75 -1.58 2.44 -5.45
N LEU A 76 -2.28 1.86 -6.42
CA LEU A 76 -2.18 0.47 -6.82
C LEU A 76 -1.54 0.44 -8.21
N GLU A 77 -0.31 -0.09 -8.31
CA GLU A 77 0.46 -0.02 -9.54
C GLU A 77 -0.02 -1.03 -10.57
N LEU A 78 -0.33 -0.54 -11.76
CA LEU A 78 -0.82 -1.35 -12.88
C LEU A 78 0.29 -1.75 -13.84
N ASP A 79 1.09 -0.78 -14.26
CA ASP A 79 2.24 -0.98 -15.12
C ASP A 79 3.22 0.19 -15.04
N TYR A 80 4.45 -0.06 -15.47
CA TYR A 80 5.52 0.94 -15.50
C TYR A 80 6.53 0.60 -16.60
N LEU A 81 7.38 1.55 -16.94
CA LEU A 81 8.48 1.40 -17.88
C LEU A 81 9.77 1.09 -17.13
N LYS A 82 10.48 0.05 -17.53
CA LYS A 82 11.84 -0.25 -17.06
C LYS A 82 12.76 -0.32 -18.26
N HIS A 83 13.70 0.63 -18.36
CA HIS A 83 14.58 0.79 -19.53
C HIS A 83 13.80 0.83 -20.86
N GLY A 84 12.67 1.55 -20.87
CA GLY A 84 11.80 1.68 -22.04
C GLY A 84 10.91 0.46 -22.33
N GLN A 85 11.02 -0.63 -21.57
CA GLN A 85 10.13 -1.78 -21.70
C GLN A 85 8.97 -1.68 -20.72
N LEU A 86 7.75 -1.95 -21.19
CA LEU A 86 6.60 -2.05 -20.31
C LEU A 86 6.73 -3.29 -19.40
N LYS A 87 6.52 -3.08 -18.10
CA LYS A 87 6.48 -4.09 -17.05
C LYS A 87 5.16 -4.03 -16.32
N GLN A 88 4.68 -5.19 -15.91
CA GLN A 88 3.47 -5.31 -15.12
C GLN A 88 3.72 -4.77 -13.71
N GLY A 89 2.77 -3.99 -13.20
CA GLY A 89 2.76 -3.52 -11.82
C GLY A 89 2.23 -4.58 -10.87
N TRP A 90 2.56 -4.43 -9.58
CA TRP A 90 2.34 -5.46 -8.58
C TRP A 90 0.86 -5.79 -8.29
N PHE A 91 -0.09 -4.90 -8.59
CA PHE A 91 -1.46 -5.08 -8.11
C PHE A 91 -2.21 -6.26 -8.76
N TYR A 92 -2.04 -6.45 -10.08
CA TYR A 92 -2.65 -7.58 -10.82
C TYR A 92 -1.64 -8.67 -11.23
N ASP A 93 -0.41 -8.61 -10.72
CA ASP A 93 0.61 -9.61 -11.00
C ASP A 93 0.36 -10.90 -10.21
N ASN A 94 0.00 -11.98 -10.91
CA ASN A 94 -0.34 -13.26 -10.30
C ASN A 94 0.89 -14.02 -9.75
N SER A 95 2.12 -13.61 -10.09
CA SER A 95 3.30 -14.21 -9.44
C SER A 95 3.50 -13.71 -8.01
N LYS A 96 2.80 -12.64 -7.61
CA LYS A 96 2.88 -12.05 -6.28
C LYS A 96 2.05 -12.87 -5.30
N ALA A 97 2.70 -13.43 -4.28
CA ALA A 97 2.03 -14.21 -3.25
C ALA A 97 1.28 -13.35 -2.22
N THR A 98 1.47 -12.02 -2.21
CA THR A 98 0.77 -11.10 -1.32
C THR A 98 -0.75 -11.26 -1.38
N GLU A 99 -1.33 -11.50 -0.21
CA GLU A 99 -2.77 -11.67 -0.01
C GLU A 99 -3.41 -10.40 0.56
N TYR A 100 -2.67 -9.69 1.41
CA TYR A 100 -3.14 -8.50 2.12
C TYR A 100 -2.15 -7.36 1.98
N TYR A 101 -2.67 -6.14 1.88
CA TYR A 101 -1.89 -4.92 2.03
C TYR A 101 -2.15 -4.32 3.40
N LEU A 102 -1.09 -3.96 4.11
CA LEU A 102 -1.15 -3.11 5.27
C LEU A 102 -0.82 -1.68 4.83
N PHE A 103 -1.85 -0.88 4.57
CA PHE A 103 -1.70 0.52 4.19
C PHE A 103 -1.42 1.38 5.41
N VAL A 104 -0.32 2.13 5.41
CA VAL A 104 0.17 2.84 6.59
C VAL A 104 0.34 4.34 6.33
N TRP A 105 -0.32 5.13 7.18
CA TRP A 105 -0.18 6.58 7.25
C TRP A 105 0.50 6.98 8.55
N ILE A 106 1.59 7.74 8.44
CA ILE A 106 2.23 8.36 9.60
C ILE A 106 1.62 9.75 9.76
N SER A 107 0.60 9.85 10.62
CA SER A 107 -0.14 11.09 10.85
C SER A 107 0.58 12.02 11.84
N ASP A 108 1.40 11.46 12.72
CA ASP A 108 2.20 12.24 13.67
C ASP A 108 3.58 11.60 13.88
N ALA A 109 4.62 12.42 13.72
CA ALA A 109 6.01 12.09 13.90
C ALA A 109 6.81 13.35 14.23
N ARG A 110 7.86 13.19 15.03
CA ARG A 110 8.75 14.28 15.47
C ARG A 110 9.47 15.01 14.34
N ARG A 111 9.49 14.40 13.16
CA ARG A 111 10.16 14.88 11.94
C ARG A 111 9.66 14.11 10.73
N ASP A 112 9.78 14.74 9.56
CA ASP A 112 9.36 14.12 8.29
C ASP A 112 10.35 13.06 7.78
N ASN A 113 11.62 13.11 8.21
CA ASN A 113 12.65 12.14 7.87
C ASN A 113 13.06 11.32 9.09
N LEU A 114 12.54 10.10 9.19
CA LEU A 114 12.68 9.27 10.37
C LEU A 114 14.15 8.86 10.55
N ARG A 115 14.60 8.84 11.80
CA ARG A 115 15.96 8.37 12.15
C ARG A 115 15.93 7.20 13.11
N GLN A 116 14.83 7.01 13.81
CA GLN A 116 14.63 5.99 14.84
C GLN A 116 13.13 5.76 15.05
N LEU A 117 12.78 4.61 15.61
CA LEU A 117 11.37 4.24 15.84
C LEU A 117 10.63 5.24 16.72
N SER A 118 11.32 5.88 17.67
CA SER A 118 10.74 6.86 18.58
C SER A 118 10.47 8.22 17.94
N ASP A 119 10.79 8.39 16.65
CA ASP A 119 10.33 9.54 15.89
C ASP A 119 8.87 9.38 15.45
N ILE A 120 8.35 8.14 15.33
CA ILE A 120 6.93 7.88 15.00
C ILE A 120 6.10 7.98 16.27
N GLU A 121 5.10 8.85 16.28
CA GLU A 121 4.19 9.05 17.41
C GLU A 121 2.82 8.43 17.14
N THR A 122 2.33 8.49 15.90
CA THR A 122 1.08 7.85 15.51
C THR A 122 1.15 7.30 14.10
N ALA A 123 0.86 6.00 13.97
CA ALA A 123 0.67 5.33 12.68
C ALA A 123 -0.77 4.80 12.59
N LYS A 124 -1.48 5.15 11.52
CA LYS A 124 -2.79 4.56 11.20
C LYS A 124 -2.61 3.51 10.11
N CYS A 125 -3.25 2.36 10.31
CA CYS A 125 -3.07 1.19 9.46
C CYS A 125 -4.44 0.65 9.02
N LEU A 126 -4.57 0.33 7.74
CA LEU A 126 -5.69 -0.44 7.20
C LEU A 126 -5.19 -1.77 6.66
N LEU A 127 -5.74 -2.87 7.15
CA LEU A 127 -5.49 -4.20 6.62
C LEU A 127 -6.55 -4.52 5.57
N VAL A 128 -6.12 -4.62 4.31
CA VAL A 128 -7.04 -4.76 3.18
C VAL A 128 -6.67 -5.98 2.34
N SER A 129 -7.64 -6.87 2.10
CA SER A 129 -7.46 -8.01 1.21
C SER A 129 -7.26 -7.54 -0.24
N ARG A 130 -6.21 -8.04 -0.89
CA ARG A 130 -5.95 -7.83 -2.31
C ARG A 130 -7.11 -8.35 -3.16
N GLN A 131 -7.62 -9.53 -2.85
CA GLN A 131 -8.75 -10.13 -3.57
C GLN A 131 -10.01 -9.26 -3.43
N ARG A 132 -10.27 -8.71 -2.23
CA ARG A 132 -11.42 -7.83 -2.00
C ARG A 132 -11.31 -6.53 -2.80
N LEU A 133 -10.13 -5.94 -2.89
CA LEU A 133 -9.88 -4.77 -3.76
C LEU A 133 -10.10 -5.09 -5.24
N GLN A 134 -9.55 -6.21 -5.72
CA GLN A 134 -9.71 -6.63 -7.11
C GLN A 134 -11.17 -6.93 -7.45
N LYS A 135 -11.90 -7.57 -6.53
CA LYS A 135 -13.33 -7.85 -6.67
C LYS A 135 -14.14 -6.56 -6.75
N PHE A 136 -13.91 -5.61 -5.84
CA PHE A 136 -14.56 -4.30 -5.85
C PHE A 136 -14.33 -3.59 -7.20
N LEU A 137 -13.08 -3.53 -7.67
CA LEU A 137 -12.78 -2.92 -8.96
C LEU A 137 -13.47 -3.66 -10.13
N ALA A 138 -13.50 -4.98 -10.11
CA ALA A 138 -14.18 -5.78 -11.12
C ALA A 138 -15.70 -5.54 -11.15
N GLU A 139 -16.34 -5.42 -9.98
CA GLU A 139 -17.77 -5.09 -9.87
C GLU A 139 -18.10 -3.71 -10.45
N GLU A 140 -17.15 -2.76 -10.37
CA GLU A 140 -17.23 -1.44 -11.00
C GLU A 140 -16.78 -1.43 -12.48
N GLY A 141 -16.54 -2.59 -13.10
CA GLY A 141 -16.14 -2.71 -14.51
C GLY A 141 -14.65 -2.47 -14.78
N HIS A 142 -13.82 -2.58 -13.73
CA HIS A 142 -12.36 -2.44 -13.74
C HIS A 142 -11.68 -3.74 -13.29
N ASP A 143 -12.07 -4.86 -13.92
CA ASP A 143 -11.34 -6.12 -13.79
C ASP A 143 -9.94 -6.05 -14.45
N ARG A 144 -9.17 -7.14 -14.36
CA ARG A 144 -7.82 -7.19 -14.90
C ARG A 144 -7.77 -6.84 -16.40
N ASP A 145 -8.59 -7.50 -17.22
CA ASP A 145 -8.53 -7.37 -18.68
C ASP A 145 -8.94 -5.96 -19.13
N SER A 146 -10.00 -5.42 -18.51
CA SER A 146 -10.47 -4.06 -18.78
C SER A 146 -9.45 -3.01 -18.33
N VAL A 147 -8.80 -3.20 -17.17
CA VAL A 147 -7.73 -2.33 -16.67
C VAL A 147 -6.50 -2.37 -17.56
N GLU A 148 -6.06 -3.56 -18.01
CA GLU A 148 -4.93 -3.70 -18.94
C GLU A 148 -5.22 -3.04 -20.30
N ALA A 149 -6.44 -3.21 -20.83
CA ALA A 149 -6.87 -2.55 -22.06
C ALA A 149 -6.91 -1.02 -21.89
N LYS A 150 -7.44 -0.55 -20.76
CA LYS A 150 -7.47 0.88 -20.41
C LYS A 150 -6.06 1.46 -20.26
N ALA A 151 -5.16 0.72 -19.63
CA ALA A 151 -3.77 1.11 -19.44
C ALA A 151 -3.04 1.31 -20.78
N ARG A 152 -3.21 0.35 -21.70
CA ARG A 152 -2.70 0.46 -23.07
C ARG A 152 -3.24 1.71 -23.77
N GLN A 153 -4.56 1.93 -23.70
CA GLN A 153 -5.20 3.10 -24.28
C GLN A 153 -4.61 4.41 -23.70
N ILE A 154 -4.44 4.50 -22.38
CA ILE A 154 -3.88 5.68 -21.72
C ILE A 154 -2.47 5.97 -22.21
N ARG A 155 -1.63 4.94 -22.34
CA ARG A 155 -0.24 5.06 -22.82
C ARG A 155 -0.17 5.49 -24.29
N GLU A 156 -1.02 4.94 -25.15
CA GLU A 156 -1.09 5.31 -26.58
C GLU A 156 -1.57 6.74 -26.80
N GLN A 157 -2.53 7.19 -26.00
CA GLN A 157 -3.10 8.54 -26.13
C GLN A 157 -2.18 9.63 -25.56
N GLY A 158 -1.09 9.28 -24.89
CA GLY A 158 -0.16 10.24 -24.26
C GLY A 158 -0.86 11.17 -23.26
N GLN A 159 -1.93 10.69 -22.63
CA GLN A 159 -2.91 11.54 -21.95
C GLN A 159 -2.46 12.09 -20.59
N LYS A 160 -3.32 12.97 -20.06
CA LYS A 160 -3.18 13.74 -18.82
C LYS A 160 -2.84 12.86 -17.62
N LYS A 161 -2.22 13.48 -16.61
CA LYS A 161 -1.88 12.86 -15.32
C LYS A 161 -3.09 12.23 -14.61
N TYR A 162 -4.25 12.88 -14.65
CA TYR A 162 -5.49 12.40 -14.03
C TYR A 162 -6.49 11.93 -15.10
N ILE A 163 -7.05 10.73 -14.92
CA ILE A 163 -8.05 10.13 -15.79
C ILE A 163 -9.18 9.58 -14.92
N ALA A 164 -10.39 10.10 -15.11
CA ALA A 164 -11.57 9.64 -14.39
C ALA A 164 -11.84 8.15 -14.66
N SER A 165 -12.18 7.41 -13.61
CA SER A 165 -12.67 6.03 -13.69
C SER A 165 -14.13 5.96 -14.13
N GLY A 166 -14.92 6.98 -13.78
CA GLY A 166 -16.39 6.92 -13.82
C GLY A 166 -17.00 6.57 -12.46
N HIS A 167 -16.18 6.37 -11.42
CA HIS A 167 -16.55 6.08 -10.05
C HIS A 167 -15.90 7.08 -9.08
N ASP A 168 -16.56 7.37 -7.96
CA ASP A 168 -16.07 8.38 -7.01
C ASP A 168 -14.92 7.89 -6.12
N ASP A 169 -14.80 6.59 -5.88
CA ASP A 169 -13.83 6.02 -4.93
C ASP A 169 -12.39 5.92 -5.46
N PHE A 170 -12.17 6.04 -6.77
CA PHE A 170 -10.84 5.89 -7.36
C PHE A 170 -10.73 6.54 -8.73
N PHE A 171 -9.50 6.73 -9.20
CA PHE A 171 -9.21 7.24 -10.55
C PHE A 171 -7.89 6.68 -11.06
N TYR A 172 -7.61 6.84 -12.35
CA TYR A 172 -6.33 6.45 -12.93
C TYR A 172 -5.35 7.63 -12.91
N TYR A 173 -4.08 7.34 -12.62
CA TYR A 173 -3.02 8.35 -12.61
C TYR A 173 -1.77 7.90 -13.34
N LEU A 174 -1.41 8.61 -14.42
CA LEU A 174 -0.18 8.41 -15.18
C LEU A 174 0.88 9.44 -14.77
N THR A 175 1.99 8.96 -14.23
CA THR A 175 3.10 9.83 -13.84
C THR A 175 4.04 10.09 -15.01
N ASN A 176 3.92 11.20 -15.72
CA ASN A 176 4.75 11.44 -16.93
C ASN A 176 6.16 12.02 -16.66
N PHE A 177 6.47 12.45 -15.43
CA PHE A 177 7.73 13.14 -15.11
C PHE A 177 8.83 12.23 -14.56
N LEU A 178 8.52 10.95 -14.30
CA LEU A 178 9.51 9.94 -13.91
C LEU A 178 9.88 9.10 -15.14
N ASP A 179 11.11 8.58 -15.17
CA ASP A 179 11.55 7.68 -16.25
C ASP A 179 10.68 6.42 -16.32
N GLU A 180 10.26 5.91 -15.17
CA GLU A 180 9.44 4.72 -15.07
C GLU A 180 8.00 4.93 -15.51
N ARG A 181 7.54 6.17 -15.62
CA ARG A 181 6.17 6.53 -15.99
C ARG A 181 5.08 5.57 -15.48
N PRO A 182 4.99 5.33 -14.16
CA PRO A 182 4.04 4.37 -13.63
C PRO A 182 2.60 4.85 -13.87
N LEU A 183 1.75 3.90 -14.24
CA LEU A 183 0.30 4.05 -14.27
C LEU A 183 -0.29 3.33 -13.07
N ASN A 184 -1.14 4.04 -12.33
CA ASN A 184 -1.74 3.54 -11.11
C ASN A 184 -3.26 3.70 -11.12
N ILE A 185 -3.94 2.86 -10.34
CA ILE A 185 -5.24 3.21 -9.77
C ILE A 185 -4.98 3.91 -8.44
N VAL A 186 -5.52 5.10 -8.25
CA VAL A 186 -5.46 5.83 -7.00
C VAL A 186 -6.76 5.59 -6.25
N MET A 187 -6.71 4.78 -5.20
CA MET A 187 -7.83 4.46 -4.32
C MET A 187 -7.93 5.52 -3.22
N LYS A 188 -9.11 6.10 -3.01
CA LYS A 188 -9.37 7.03 -1.90
C LYS A 188 -9.43 6.31 -0.56
N TYR A 189 -9.08 7.01 0.52
CA TYR A 189 -9.07 6.47 1.88
C TYR A 189 -10.43 5.88 2.25
N ASP A 190 -11.53 6.60 2.05
CA ASP A 190 -12.88 6.14 2.41
C ASP A 190 -13.26 4.80 1.77
N ALA A 191 -12.76 4.54 0.57
CA ALA A 191 -12.94 3.27 -0.10
C ALA A 191 -12.09 2.18 0.53
N LEU A 192 -10.82 2.46 0.81
CA LEU A 192 -9.91 1.53 1.50
C LEU A 192 -10.40 1.18 2.90
N ASP A 193 -10.89 2.18 3.65
CA ASP A 193 -11.44 2.04 5.01
C ASP A 193 -12.67 1.12 4.99
N ARG A 194 -13.62 1.37 4.08
CA ARG A 194 -14.81 0.51 3.88
C ARG A 194 -14.47 -0.92 3.42
N LEU A 195 -13.37 -1.09 2.69
CA LEU A 195 -12.92 -2.38 2.19
C LEU A 195 -11.95 -3.10 3.15
N SER A 196 -11.53 -2.45 4.23
CA SER A 196 -10.62 -3.05 5.20
C SER A 196 -11.30 -4.16 6.00
N GLU A 197 -10.53 -5.19 6.33
CA GLU A 197 -10.95 -6.17 7.33
C GLU A 197 -10.73 -5.59 8.73
N GLU A 198 -9.62 -4.87 8.92
CA GLU A 198 -9.23 -4.31 10.20
C GLU A 198 -8.60 -2.92 10.05
N THR A 199 -8.79 -2.09 11.07
CA THR A 199 -8.28 -0.73 11.16
C THR A 199 -7.61 -0.48 12.50
N TYR A 200 -6.40 0.04 12.49
CA TYR A 200 -5.59 0.25 13.69
C TYR A 200 -5.00 1.65 13.77
N VAL A 201 -4.91 2.18 14.99
CA VAL A 201 -4.11 3.35 15.34
C VAL A 201 -3.08 2.95 16.39
N VAL A 202 -1.80 3.12 16.06
CA VAL A 202 -0.65 2.65 16.84
C VAL A 202 0.11 3.85 17.40
N GLU A 203 0.11 3.96 18.73
CA GLU A 203 0.74 5.04 19.50
C GLU A 203 1.75 4.41 20.49
N GLY A 204 2.89 3.96 19.97
CA GLY A 204 3.86 3.16 20.73
C GLY A 204 3.21 1.92 21.34
N ASP A 205 3.21 1.82 22.67
CA ASP A 205 2.61 0.69 23.36
C ASP A 205 1.08 0.68 23.36
N SER A 206 0.43 1.77 22.95
CA SER A 206 -1.03 1.86 22.83
C SER A 206 -1.53 1.47 21.44
N LEU A 207 -2.66 0.78 21.39
CA LEU A 207 -3.35 0.37 20.16
C LEU A 207 -4.84 0.66 20.29
N ARG A 208 -5.43 1.28 19.26
CA ARG A 208 -6.88 1.49 19.16
C ARG A 208 -7.39 0.89 17.85
N ALA A 209 -8.56 0.29 17.88
CA ALA A 209 -9.21 -0.28 16.69
C ALA A 209 -10.35 0.62 16.21
N GLY A 210 -10.56 0.69 14.89
CA GLY A 210 -11.75 1.30 14.27
C GLY A 210 -11.81 2.84 14.28
N GLU A 211 -10.70 3.54 14.48
CA GLU A 211 -10.66 5.01 14.47
C GLU A 211 -10.27 5.56 13.09
N ARG A 212 -11.14 6.39 12.48
CA ARG A 212 -10.91 6.97 11.14
C ARG A 212 -9.77 7.98 11.13
N LEU A 213 -9.03 8.05 10.02
CA LEU A 213 -7.94 9.03 9.82
C LEU A 213 -8.47 10.40 9.41
N PHE A 214 -9.36 10.42 8.43
CA PHE A 214 -9.90 11.63 7.83
C PHE A 214 -11.39 11.75 8.18
N GLY A 215 -11.83 12.98 8.49
CA GLY A 215 -13.16 13.30 9.01
C GLY A 215 -14.07 13.90 7.97
#